data_AF-A0A3N4HMK0-F1
#
_entry.id   AF-A0A3N4HMK0-F1
#
_cell.length_a   1.000
_cell.length_b   1.000
_cell.length_c   1.000
_cell.angle_alpha   90.00
_cell.angle_beta   90.00
_cell.angle_gamma   90.00
#
_symmetry.space_group_name_H-M   'P 1'
#
loop_
_entity.id
_entity.type
_entity.pdbx_description
1 polymer ?
#
loop_
_entity_poly.entity_id
_entity_poly.type
_entity_poly.pdbx_seq_one_letter_code
_entity_poly.pdbx_strand_id
1 'polypeptide(L)'
;MPRHDLLEEQLPDQILAPSGTFTSATTNICDTMFADRLSGSFKASQIYHAMYFFLGSTDQEAYKSYLVNTGTNIAMEDTLRALDGVDPCALPLAPIVQEAITFFAQSFGPHCWNLLSVEDRRILEDGRGMRTPAEMYLWLVLSQLVAMPGKRSASTCERYHKGLLRTSMVRLLEAALGSFLDELRMLMKHGAPYESLSNACGDWNTAFDTFFTDERFRSERIELLILKYLDEDGIDMELVGGIRLQTEKFRLEYNALMASELSDEEKDCIRDSVFQRTP
;
A
#
# COMPACT_ATOMS: atom_id res chain seq x y z
N MET A 1 -18.63 11.84 4.08
CA MET A 1 -18.64 12.02 2.62
C MET A 1 -19.53 10.97 1.97
N PRO A 2 -20.49 11.35 1.12
CA PRO A 2 -20.97 10.41 0.12
C PRO A 2 -19.73 10.00 -0.67
N ARG A 3 -19.45 8.70 -0.85
CA ARG A 3 -18.64 8.29 -2.00
C ARG A 3 -19.41 8.90 -3.16
N HIS A 4 -18.94 10.03 -3.69
CA HIS A 4 -19.46 10.55 -4.93
C HIS A 4 -19.46 9.33 -5.83
N ASP A 5 -20.63 9.00 -6.38
CA ASP A 5 -20.76 8.05 -7.46
C ASP A 5 -19.89 8.59 -8.59
N LEU A 6 -18.58 8.35 -8.48
CA LEU A 6 -17.66 8.30 -9.59
C LEU A 6 -18.31 7.23 -10.43
N LEU A 7 -19.04 7.74 -11.41
CA LEU A 7 -19.74 7.04 -12.46
C LEU A 7 -19.13 5.65 -12.62
N GLU A 8 -19.97 4.62 -12.64
CA GLU A 8 -19.66 3.31 -13.21
C GLU A 8 -19.29 3.48 -14.70
N GLU A 9 -18.26 4.27 -15.00
CA GLU A 9 -17.48 4.16 -16.22
C GLU A 9 -16.71 2.86 -16.04
N GLN A 10 -17.25 1.83 -16.68
CA GLN A 10 -16.59 0.57 -16.92
C GLN A 10 -15.11 0.85 -17.19
N LEU A 11 -14.25 0.35 -16.29
CA LEU A 11 -12.85 0.13 -16.61
C LEU A 11 -12.81 -0.52 -18.00
N PRO A 12 -11.97 -0.06 -18.94
CA PRO A 12 -11.97 -0.58 -20.29
C PRO A 12 -11.94 -2.12 -20.23
N ASP A 13 -12.89 -2.77 -20.92
CA ASP A 13 -13.11 -4.22 -21.03
C ASP A 13 -11.91 -5.01 -21.61
N GLN A 14 -10.71 -4.43 -21.61
CA GLN A 14 -9.48 -4.99 -22.13
C GLN A 14 -8.45 -5.19 -21.02
N ILE A 15 -8.84 -5.90 -19.96
CA ILE A 15 -7.91 -6.81 -19.28
C ILE A 15 -8.36 -8.21 -19.69
N LEU A 16 -7.97 -8.63 -20.89
CA LEU A 16 -8.13 -10.01 -21.33
C LEU A 16 -7.42 -10.90 -20.31
N ALA A 17 -8.18 -11.75 -19.62
CA ALA A 17 -7.61 -12.82 -18.82
C ALA A 17 -6.65 -13.63 -19.72
N PRO A 18 -5.38 -13.83 -19.32
CA PRO A 18 -4.45 -14.59 -20.14
C PRO A 18 -4.97 -16.03 -20.26
N SER A 19 -5.31 -16.42 -21.48
CA SER A 19 -5.77 -17.78 -21.83
C SER A 19 -4.58 -18.75 -21.94
N GLY A 20 -3.77 -18.83 -20.88
CA GLY A 20 -2.63 -19.75 -20.78
C GLY A 20 -3.06 -21.08 -20.16
N THR A 21 -2.80 -22.18 -20.84
CA THR A 21 -2.90 -23.53 -20.25
C THR A 21 -1.77 -23.75 -19.25
N PHE A 22 -2.13 -23.93 -17.98
CA PHE A 22 -1.20 -24.19 -16.87
C PHE A 22 -0.44 -25.51 -17.06
N THR A 23 0.90 -25.47 -16.96
CA THR A 23 1.75 -26.68 -16.94
C THR A 23 1.90 -27.20 -15.50
N SER A 24 1.69 -28.52 -15.30
CA SER A 24 1.41 -29.18 -14.02
C SER A 24 2.62 -29.45 -13.09
N ALA A 25 3.71 -28.69 -13.16
CA ALA A 25 4.97 -29.05 -12.48
C ALA A 25 5.29 -28.22 -11.22
N THR A 26 4.63 -27.09 -10.99
CA THR A 26 4.78 -26.31 -9.76
C THR A 26 3.64 -26.65 -8.82
N THR A 27 3.92 -27.36 -7.72
CA THR A 27 3.02 -27.44 -6.58
C THR A 27 2.60 -26.02 -6.23
N ASN A 28 1.32 -25.70 -6.44
CA ASN A 28 0.84 -24.33 -6.35
C ASN A 28 1.18 -23.80 -4.95
N ILE A 29 2.01 -22.75 -4.86
CA ILE A 29 2.43 -22.15 -3.59
C ILE A 29 1.18 -21.82 -2.74
N CYS A 30 0.07 -21.48 -3.38
CA CYS A 30 -1.20 -21.28 -2.69
C CYS A 30 -1.80 -22.56 -2.07
N ASP A 31 -1.67 -23.71 -2.74
CA ASP A 31 -2.19 -24.99 -2.26
C ASP A 31 -1.37 -25.51 -1.07
N THR A 32 -0.07 -25.23 -1.01
CA THR A 32 0.79 -25.68 0.11
C THR A 32 0.85 -24.67 1.26
N MET A 33 0.78 -23.36 0.99
CA MET A 33 0.90 -22.35 2.04
C MET A 33 -0.41 -22.08 2.79
N PHE A 34 -1.54 -22.03 2.08
CA PHE A 34 -2.77 -21.48 2.66
C PHE A 34 -3.91 -22.49 2.75
N ALA A 35 -3.93 -23.55 1.92
CA ALA A 35 -5.09 -24.41 1.82
C ALA A 35 -5.46 -25.05 3.16
N ASP A 36 -4.52 -25.58 3.94
CA ASP A 36 -4.90 -26.29 5.17
C ASP A 36 -5.19 -25.36 6.36
N ARG A 37 -4.96 -24.06 6.22
CA ARG A 37 -5.00 -23.09 7.33
C ARG A 37 -6.17 -22.10 7.30
N LEU A 38 -6.90 -22.04 6.18
CA LEU A 38 -8.04 -21.15 5.99
C LEU A 38 -9.36 -21.92 5.95
N SER A 39 -10.43 -21.31 6.45
CA SER A 39 -11.77 -21.90 6.45
C SER A 39 -12.29 -22.14 5.04
N GLY A 40 -13.17 -23.14 4.89
CA GLY A 40 -13.83 -23.40 3.61
C GLY A 40 -14.63 -22.21 3.09
N SER A 41 -15.25 -21.42 3.99
CA SER A 41 -15.98 -20.21 3.63
C SER A 41 -15.08 -19.13 3.06
N PHE A 42 -13.89 -18.92 3.64
CA PHE A 42 -12.96 -17.90 3.14
C PHE A 42 -12.31 -18.32 1.83
N LYS A 43 -12.03 -19.61 1.63
CA LYS A 43 -11.58 -20.12 0.32
C LYS A 43 -12.59 -19.89 -0.81
N ALA A 44 -13.87 -19.79 -0.48
CA ALA A 44 -14.93 -19.43 -1.43
C ALA A 44 -15.08 -17.91 -1.61
N SER A 45 -14.32 -17.09 -0.88
CA SER A 45 -14.39 -15.64 -0.97
C SER A 45 -13.70 -15.11 -2.23
N GLN A 46 -14.18 -13.96 -2.72
CA GLN A 46 -13.59 -13.27 -3.87
C GLN A 46 -12.11 -12.91 -3.65
N ILE A 47 -11.71 -12.59 -2.42
CA ILE A 47 -10.35 -12.19 -2.07
C ILE A 47 -9.40 -13.36 -2.19
N TYR A 48 -9.80 -14.52 -1.65
CA TYR A 48 -9.00 -15.74 -1.78
C TYR A 48 -8.80 -16.07 -3.26
N HIS A 49 -9.86 -16.03 -4.06
CA HIS A 49 -9.77 -16.27 -5.50
C HIS A 49 -8.93 -15.22 -6.24
N ALA A 50 -9.02 -13.94 -5.89
CA ALA A 50 -8.20 -12.88 -6.48
C ALA A 50 -6.72 -13.11 -6.18
N MET A 51 -6.37 -13.39 -4.91
CA MET A 51 -5.00 -13.67 -4.50
C MET A 51 -4.48 -14.98 -5.10
N TYR A 52 -5.29 -16.03 -5.08
CA TYR A 52 -4.96 -17.32 -5.69
C TYR A 52 -4.70 -17.16 -7.18
N PHE A 53 -5.55 -16.41 -7.88
CA PHE A 53 -5.37 -16.13 -9.29
C PHE A 53 -4.12 -15.29 -9.52
N PHE A 54 -3.88 -14.24 -8.74
CA PHE A 54 -2.68 -13.41 -8.89
C PHE A 54 -1.39 -14.23 -8.68
N LEU A 55 -1.32 -15.02 -7.61
CA LEU A 55 -0.19 -15.86 -7.28
C LEU A 55 -0.07 -17.11 -8.18
N GLY A 56 -1.17 -17.57 -8.77
CA GLY A 56 -1.21 -18.72 -9.66
C GLY A 56 -0.91 -18.35 -11.12
N SER A 57 -1.62 -17.36 -11.66
CA SER A 57 -1.62 -16.95 -13.07
C SER A 57 -0.42 -16.12 -13.49
N THR A 58 0.31 -15.54 -12.55
CA THR A 58 1.57 -14.91 -12.89
C THR A 58 2.56 -16.02 -13.23
N ASP A 59 2.99 -16.06 -14.50
CA ASP A 59 4.12 -16.86 -15.03
C ASP A 59 5.48 -16.38 -14.46
N GLN A 60 5.44 -15.78 -13.27
CA GLN A 60 6.48 -14.96 -12.68
C GLN A 60 6.95 -15.65 -11.41
N GLU A 61 7.53 -16.84 -11.59
CA GLU A 61 8.18 -17.58 -10.49
C GLU A 61 9.15 -16.68 -9.71
N ALA A 62 9.78 -15.72 -10.38
CA ALA A 62 10.55 -14.67 -9.75
C ALA A 62 9.76 -13.76 -8.81
N TYR A 63 8.59 -13.27 -9.23
CA TYR A 63 7.76 -12.41 -8.40
C TYR A 63 7.19 -13.17 -7.19
N LYS A 64 6.84 -14.45 -7.38
CA LYS A 64 6.45 -15.34 -6.29
C LYS A 64 7.60 -15.59 -5.33
N SER A 65 8.76 -15.99 -5.86
CA SER A 65 9.99 -16.21 -5.09
C SER A 65 10.36 -14.94 -4.31
N TYR A 66 10.23 -13.76 -4.91
CA TYR A 66 10.49 -12.49 -4.26
C TYR A 66 9.54 -12.21 -3.09
N LEU A 67 8.22 -12.33 -3.29
CA LEU A 67 7.24 -12.17 -2.21
C LEU A 67 7.40 -13.22 -1.10
N VAL A 68 7.85 -14.43 -1.45
CA VAL A 68 8.11 -15.50 -0.49
C VAL A 68 9.38 -15.26 0.31
N ASN A 69 10.47 -14.81 -0.34
CA ASN A 69 11.78 -14.66 0.29
C ASN A 69 11.91 -13.39 1.14
N THR A 70 11.02 -12.40 0.95
CA THR A 70 11.04 -11.12 1.69
C THR A 70 10.33 -11.17 3.05
N GLY A 71 9.80 -12.33 3.47
CA GLY A 71 8.97 -12.44 4.67
C GLY A 71 7.55 -11.88 4.49
N THR A 72 7.22 -11.37 3.30
CA THR A 72 5.88 -10.91 2.93
C THR A 72 4.86 -12.06 2.96
N ASN A 73 5.32 -13.29 2.74
CA ASN A 73 4.50 -14.49 2.86
C ASN A 73 3.92 -14.74 4.26
N ILE A 74 4.71 -14.52 5.32
CA ILE A 74 4.25 -14.70 6.71
C ILE A 74 3.15 -13.68 7.01
N ALA A 75 3.40 -12.41 6.68
CA ALA A 75 2.40 -11.38 6.91
C ALA A 75 1.16 -11.54 6.03
N MET A 76 1.33 -12.03 4.80
CA MET A 76 0.20 -12.40 3.94
C MET A 76 -0.63 -13.50 4.60
N GLU A 77 0.00 -14.56 5.09
CA GLU A 77 -0.69 -15.64 5.79
C GLU A 77 -1.48 -15.10 6.99
N ASP A 78 -0.81 -14.35 7.87
CA ASP A 78 -1.44 -13.78 9.06
C ASP A 78 -2.60 -12.84 8.69
N THR A 79 -2.46 -12.07 7.60
CA THR A 79 -3.51 -11.16 7.11
C THR A 79 -4.70 -11.96 6.59
N LEU A 80 -4.46 -13.01 5.79
CA LEU A 80 -5.53 -13.86 5.27
C LEU A 80 -6.26 -14.58 6.40
N ARG A 81 -5.54 -15.04 7.43
CA ARG A 81 -6.15 -15.62 8.63
C ARG A 81 -6.97 -14.60 9.41
N ALA A 82 -6.49 -13.37 9.53
CA ALA A 82 -7.23 -12.30 10.17
C ALA A 82 -8.53 -11.98 9.41
N LEU A 83 -8.47 -11.95 8.07
CA LEU A 83 -9.65 -11.75 7.21
C LEU A 83 -10.62 -12.94 7.18
N ASP A 84 -10.14 -14.16 7.41
CA ASP A 84 -10.94 -15.37 7.62
C ASP A 84 -11.71 -15.35 8.96
N GLY A 85 -11.55 -14.28 9.77
CA GLY A 85 -12.20 -14.15 11.06
C GLY A 85 -11.57 -15.03 12.14
N VAL A 86 -10.38 -15.59 11.88
CA VAL A 86 -9.59 -16.30 12.89
C VAL A 86 -9.04 -15.30 13.92
N ASP A 87 -8.75 -14.07 13.49
CA ASP A 87 -8.34 -12.98 14.37
C ASP A 87 -9.36 -11.82 14.38
N PRO A 88 -10.01 -11.52 15.52
CA PRO A 88 -10.96 -10.42 15.62
C PRO A 88 -10.33 -9.02 15.42
N CYS A 89 -9.00 -8.87 15.48
CA CYS A 89 -8.37 -7.56 15.31
C CYS A 89 -8.53 -6.97 13.91
N ALA A 90 -8.85 -7.81 12.90
CA ALA A 90 -9.08 -7.36 11.55
C ALA A 90 -10.49 -6.82 11.27
N LEU A 91 -11.47 -7.11 12.13
CA LEU A 91 -12.88 -6.81 11.85
C LEU A 91 -13.16 -5.34 11.52
N PRO A 92 -12.57 -4.33 12.19
CA PRO A 92 -12.92 -2.93 11.92
C PRO A 92 -12.42 -2.42 10.57
N LEU A 93 -11.30 -2.94 10.05
CA LEU A 93 -10.71 -2.51 8.77
C LEU A 93 -10.88 -3.54 7.66
N ALA A 94 -11.54 -4.67 7.94
CA ALA A 94 -11.70 -5.73 6.96
C ALA A 94 -12.25 -5.20 5.63
N PRO A 95 -13.36 -4.44 5.56
CA PRO A 95 -13.93 -4.04 4.27
C PRO A 95 -12.95 -3.31 3.35
N ILE A 96 -12.21 -2.32 3.87
CA ILE A 96 -11.27 -1.54 3.06
C ILE A 96 -10.00 -2.33 2.72
N VAL A 97 -9.53 -3.20 3.62
CA VAL A 97 -8.37 -4.07 3.34
C VAL A 97 -8.72 -5.14 2.31
N GLN A 98 -9.93 -5.69 2.37
CA GLN A 98 -10.45 -6.61 1.36
C GLN A 98 -10.54 -5.94 -0.02
N GLU A 99 -11.04 -4.71 -0.08
CA GLU A 99 -11.05 -3.89 -1.30
C GLU A 99 -9.61 -3.69 -1.82
N ALA A 100 -8.69 -3.30 -0.95
CA ALA A 100 -7.29 -3.04 -1.29
C ALA A 100 -6.56 -4.30 -1.81
N ILE A 101 -6.75 -5.46 -1.19
CA ILE A 101 -6.15 -6.73 -1.65
C ILE A 101 -6.74 -7.12 -3.01
N THR A 102 -8.05 -6.94 -3.20
CA THR A 102 -8.71 -7.23 -4.47
C THR A 102 -8.17 -6.33 -5.58
N PHE A 103 -8.06 -5.02 -5.34
CA PHE A 103 -7.47 -4.05 -6.26
C PHE A 103 -6.03 -4.41 -6.63
N PHE A 104 -5.22 -4.86 -5.66
CA PHE A 104 -3.86 -5.32 -5.90
C PHE A 104 -3.81 -6.49 -6.87
N ALA A 105 -4.52 -7.56 -6.53
CA ALA A 105 -4.50 -8.81 -7.30
C ALA A 105 -5.04 -8.62 -8.72
N GLN A 106 -6.08 -7.81 -8.90
CA GLN A 106 -6.77 -7.68 -10.18
C GLN A 106 -6.21 -6.56 -11.06
N SER A 107 -5.57 -5.53 -10.48
CA SER A 107 -5.23 -4.31 -11.22
C SER A 107 -3.81 -3.83 -10.92
N PHE A 108 -3.52 -3.42 -9.68
CA PHE A 108 -2.27 -2.70 -9.38
C PHE A 108 -1.02 -3.56 -9.51
N GLY A 109 -1.05 -4.81 -9.01
CA GLY A 109 0.07 -5.75 -9.10
C GLY A 109 0.46 -6.05 -10.55
N PRO A 110 -0.47 -6.55 -11.40
CA PRO A 110 -0.21 -6.78 -12.82
C PRO A 110 0.27 -5.52 -13.56
N HIS A 111 -0.31 -4.35 -13.25
CA HIS A 111 0.11 -3.09 -13.84
C HIS A 111 1.57 -2.74 -13.51
N CYS A 112 1.94 -2.80 -12.22
CA CYS A 112 3.33 -2.55 -11.80
C CYS A 112 4.31 -3.51 -12.47
N TRP A 113 3.98 -4.79 -12.59
CA TRP A 113 4.84 -5.76 -13.27
C TRP A 113 5.08 -5.41 -14.74
N ASN A 114 4.03 -4.98 -15.43
CA ASN A 114 4.11 -4.60 -16.84
C ASN A 114 4.96 -3.34 -17.07
N LEU A 115 5.09 -2.48 -16.06
CA LEU A 115 5.96 -1.30 -16.11
C LEU A 115 7.45 -1.61 -15.86
N LEU A 116 7.77 -2.74 -15.24
CA LEU A 116 9.17 -3.12 -14.97
C LEU A 116 9.92 -3.41 -16.27
N SER A 117 11.14 -2.88 -16.38
CA SER A 117 12.07 -3.28 -17.44
C SER A 117 12.53 -4.73 -17.25
N VAL A 118 13.09 -5.33 -18.30
CA VAL A 118 13.65 -6.69 -18.22
C VAL A 118 14.76 -6.77 -17.18
N GLU A 119 15.57 -5.72 -17.05
CA GLU A 119 16.64 -5.66 -16.06
C GLU A 119 16.10 -5.52 -14.64
N ASP A 120 15.08 -4.67 -14.44
CA ASP A 120 14.46 -4.52 -13.11
C ASP A 120 13.82 -5.84 -12.65
N ARG A 121 13.17 -6.56 -13.57
CA ARG A 121 12.66 -7.90 -13.27
C ARG A 121 13.79 -8.81 -12.82
N ARG A 122 14.90 -8.86 -13.56
CA ARG A 122 16.07 -9.66 -13.22
C ARG A 122 16.63 -9.34 -11.83
N ILE A 123 16.74 -8.05 -11.50
CA ILE A 123 17.22 -7.58 -10.19
C ILE A 123 16.28 -8.05 -9.06
N LEU A 124 14.97 -8.08 -9.30
CA LEU A 124 13.99 -8.59 -8.35
C LEU A 124 14.11 -10.10 -8.15
N GLU A 125 14.32 -10.88 -9.21
CA GLU A 125 14.50 -12.35 -9.08
C GLU A 125 15.76 -12.68 -8.27
N ASP A 126 16.80 -11.85 -8.37
CA ASP A 126 18.03 -11.96 -7.59
C ASP A 126 17.87 -11.57 -6.11
N GLY A 127 16.71 -11.03 -5.70
CA GLY A 127 16.41 -10.62 -4.33
C GLY A 127 17.26 -9.45 -3.80
N ARG A 128 17.98 -8.75 -4.69
CA ARG A 128 18.90 -7.64 -4.34
C ARG A 128 18.33 -6.25 -4.62
N GLY A 129 17.05 -6.17 -5.00
CA GLY A 129 16.41 -4.94 -5.47
C GLY A 129 15.84 -4.02 -4.37
N MET A 130 15.67 -2.75 -4.75
CA MET A 130 14.77 -1.82 -4.04
C MET A 130 13.35 -2.39 -4.02
N ARG A 131 12.57 -2.00 -3.00
CA ARG A 131 11.16 -2.38 -2.93
C ARG A 131 10.40 -1.86 -4.13
N THR A 132 9.59 -2.71 -4.75
CA THR A 132 8.73 -2.27 -5.86
C THR A 132 7.51 -1.50 -5.33
N PRO A 133 6.84 -0.64 -6.13
CA PRO A 133 5.56 -0.06 -5.76
C PRO A 133 4.54 -1.11 -5.33
N ALA A 134 4.51 -2.25 -6.03
CA ALA A 134 3.62 -3.37 -5.71
C ALA A 134 3.92 -3.97 -4.33
N GLU A 135 5.20 -4.19 -4.01
CA GLU A 135 5.59 -4.65 -2.68
C GLU A 135 5.31 -3.59 -1.60
N MET A 136 5.65 -2.32 -1.85
CA MET A 136 5.38 -1.22 -0.91
C MET A 136 3.88 -1.09 -0.62
N TYR A 137 3.05 -1.16 -1.65
CA TYR A 137 1.60 -1.17 -1.53
C TYR A 137 1.14 -2.34 -0.67
N LEU A 138 1.59 -3.55 -1.01
CA LEU A 138 1.16 -4.75 -0.31
C LEU A 138 1.60 -4.68 1.14
N TRP A 139 2.82 -4.20 1.40
CA TRP A 139 3.32 -4.02 2.76
C TRP A 139 2.45 -3.07 3.58
N LEU A 140 2.07 -1.94 2.99
CA LEU A 140 1.20 -0.96 3.63
C LEU A 140 -0.11 -1.61 4.05
N VAL A 141 -0.78 -2.29 3.12
CA VAL A 141 -2.09 -2.91 3.32
C VAL A 141 -2.04 -4.03 4.36
N LEU A 142 -1.09 -4.97 4.23
CA LEU A 142 -0.96 -6.10 5.16
C LEU A 142 -0.67 -5.59 6.58
N SER A 143 0.19 -4.59 6.72
CA SER A 143 0.57 -4.06 8.03
C SER A 143 -0.57 -3.38 8.81
N GLN A 144 -1.72 -3.16 8.19
CA GLN A 144 -2.92 -2.65 8.88
C GLN A 144 -3.64 -3.75 9.66
N LEU A 145 -3.47 -5.02 9.29
CA LEU A 145 -4.15 -6.14 9.96
C LEU A 145 -3.20 -6.97 10.82
N VAL A 146 -1.90 -6.94 10.54
CA VAL A 146 -0.92 -7.79 11.25
C VAL A 146 0.21 -6.99 11.86
N ALA A 147 0.70 -7.45 13.01
CA ALA A 147 1.90 -6.92 13.62
C ALA A 147 3.12 -7.33 12.80
N MET A 148 3.85 -6.34 12.31
CA MET A 148 5.02 -6.55 11.45
C MET A 148 6.31 -6.51 12.27
N PRO A 149 7.21 -7.52 12.16
CA PRO A 149 8.49 -7.47 12.82
C PRO A 149 9.29 -6.23 12.41
N GLY A 150 9.86 -5.52 13.37
CA GLY A 150 10.73 -4.37 13.12
C GLY A 150 10.03 -3.05 12.82
N LYS A 151 8.68 -2.99 12.84
CA LYS A 151 7.99 -1.70 12.81
C LYS A 151 8.22 -0.93 14.12
N ARG A 152 8.46 0.38 13.98
CA ARG A 152 8.64 1.30 15.12
C ARG A 152 7.31 1.75 15.73
N SER A 153 6.23 1.72 14.96
CA SER A 153 4.89 2.09 15.41
C SER A 153 4.10 0.86 15.87
N ALA A 154 3.28 1.05 16.91
CA ALA A 154 2.32 0.03 17.32
C ALA A 154 1.34 -0.23 16.17
N SER A 155 1.24 -1.50 15.76
CA SER A 155 0.34 -1.87 14.67
C SER A 155 -1.11 -1.58 15.05
N THR A 156 -1.97 -1.41 14.04
CA THR A 156 -3.41 -1.24 14.26
C THR A 156 -4.00 -2.42 15.05
N CYS A 157 -3.55 -3.65 14.75
CA CYS A 157 -3.93 -4.85 15.50
C CYS A 157 -3.45 -4.79 16.97
N GLU A 158 -2.23 -4.33 17.23
CA GLU A 158 -1.74 -4.14 18.60
C GLU A 158 -2.57 -3.10 19.37
N ARG A 159 -2.93 -1.98 18.72
CA ARG A 159 -3.84 -0.98 19.30
C ARG A 159 -5.20 -1.58 19.61
N TYR A 160 -5.73 -2.41 18.72
CA TYR A 160 -7.00 -3.08 18.92
C TYR A 160 -6.96 -3.98 20.16
N HIS A 161 -5.97 -4.86 20.28
CA HIS A 161 -5.83 -5.73 21.45
C HIS A 161 -5.62 -4.98 22.76
N LYS A 162 -5.01 -3.80 22.71
CA LYS A 162 -4.84 -2.90 23.86
C LYS A 162 -6.08 -2.03 24.16
N GLY A 163 -7.16 -2.14 23.36
CA GLY A 163 -8.35 -1.28 23.49
C GLY A 163 -8.07 0.19 23.16
N LEU A 164 -7.02 0.47 22.39
CA LEU A 164 -6.59 1.81 21.98
C LEU A 164 -7.07 2.19 20.58
N LEU A 165 -7.68 1.26 19.84
CA LEU A 165 -8.24 1.53 18.51
C LEU A 165 -9.69 2.04 18.62
N ARG A 166 -9.85 3.36 18.61
CA ARG A 166 -11.17 4.02 18.64
C ARG A 166 -11.88 3.97 17.29
N THR A 167 -13.20 4.09 17.30
CA THR A 167 -14.01 4.18 16.08
C THR A 167 -13.62 5.35 15.17
N SER A 168 -13.28 6.51 15.72
CA SER A 168 -12.77 7.66 14.97
C SER A 168 -11.47 7.34 14.23
N MET A 169 -10.55 6.64 14.88
CA MET A 169 -9.31 6.18 14.27
C MET A 169 -9.56 5.18 13.14
N VAL A 170 -10.48 4.22 13.35
CA VAL A 170 -10.89 3.27 12.29
C VAL A 170 -11.39 4.03 11.06
N ARG A 171 -12.35 4.96 11.25
CA ARG A 171 -12.87 5.79 10.15
C ARG A 171 -11.80 6.61 9.44
N LEU A 172 -10.82 7.11 10.20
CA LEU A 172 -9.71 7.89 9.64
C LEU A 172 -8.78 7.01 8.80
N LEU A 173 -8.45 5.81 9.29
CA LEU A 173 -7.64 4.83 8.55
C LEU A 173 -8.38 4.35 7.29
N GLU A 174 -9.69 4.14 7.35
CA GLU A 174 -10.51 3.82 6.17
C GLU A 174 -10.49 4.95 5.14
N ALA A 175 -10.67 6.20 5.57
CA ALA A 175 -10.62 7.36 4.67
C ALA A 175 -9.23 7.55 4.04
N ALA A 176 -8.17 7.35 4.82
CA ALA A 176 -6.78 7.40 4.37
C ALA A 176 -6.47 6.30 3.34
N LEU A 177 -6.83 5.04 3.64
CA LEU A 177 -6.65 3.92 2.70
C LEU A 177 -7.50 4.11 1.44
N GLY A 178 -8.74 4.57 1.56
CA GLY A 178 -9.58 4.88 0.40
C GLY A 178 -8.95 5.94 -0.50
N SER A 179 -8.46 7.04 0.09
CA SER A 179 -7.76 8.09 -0.65
C SER A 179 -6.51 7.58 -1.36
N PHE A 180 -5.75 6.69 -0.72
CA PHE A 180 -4.59 6.03 -1.33
C PHE A 180 -4.98 5.19 -2.54
N LEU A 181 -6.05 4.38 -2.44
CA LEU A 181 -6.55 3.57 -3.55
C LEU A 181 -6.97 4.45 -4.73
N ASP A 182 -7.69 5.54 -4.46
CA ASP A 182 -8.17 6.45 -5.49
C ASP A 182 -7.02 7.19 -6.18
N GLU A 183 -5.98 7.58 -5.44
CA GLU A 183 -4.77 8.17 -6.01
C GLU A 183 -4.05 7.18 -6.94
N LEU A 184 -3.88 5.92 -6.54
CA LEU A 184 -3.27 4.91 -7.40
C LEU A 184 -4.11 4.61 -8.64
N ARG A 185 -5.44 4.50 -8.50
CA ARG A 185 -6.35 4.34 -9.64
C ARG A 185 -6.21 5.50 -10.62
N MET A 186 -6.14 6.73 -10.10
CA MET A 186 -5.96 7.93 -10.93
C MET A 186 -4.60 7.93 -11.64
N LEU A 187 -3.50 7.62 -10.94
CA LEU A 187 -2.17 7.52 -11.54
C LEU A 187 -2.13 6.46 -12.65
N MET A 188 -2.70 5.27 -12.40
CA MET A 188 -2.82 4.22 -13.40
C MET A 188 -3.66 4.65 -14.61
N LYS A 189 -4.81 5.31 -14.38
CA LYS A 189 -5.69 5.81 -15.44
C LYS A 189 -4.98 6.81 -16.35
N HIS A 190 -4.05 7.59 -15.82
CA HIS A 190 -3.27 8.58 -16.57
C HIS A 190 -1.96 8.03 -17.15
N GLY A 191 -1.69 6.73 -17.01
CA GLY A 191 -0.46 6.11 -17.50
C GLY A 191 0.79 6.67 -16.81
N ALA A 192 0.68 6.97 -15.51
CA ALA A 192 1.80 7.49 -14.73
C ALA A 192 3.00 6.53 -14.79
N PRO A 193 4.23 7.06 -14.85
CA PRO A 193 5.42 6.21 -14.88
C PRO A 193 5.60 5.47 -13.56
N TYR A 194 6.41 4.40 -13.60
CA TYR A 194 6.73 3.56 -12.45
C TYR A 194 7.21 4.36 -11.23
N GLU A 195 8.03 5.39 -11.45
CA GLU A 195 8.55 6.26 -10.39
C GLU A 195 7.44 7.02 -9.65
N SER A 196 6.41 7.50 -10.36
CA SER A 196 5.27 8.18 -9.74
C SER A 196 4.47 7.24 -8.84
N LEU A 197 4.27 5.98 -9.27
CA LEU A 197 3.63 4.96 -8.44
C LEU A 197 4.49 4.62 -7.22
N SER A 198 5.82 4.52 -7.39
CA SER A 198 6.75 4.25 -6.30
C SER A 198 6.72 5.36 -5.25
N ASN A 199 6.75 6.62 -5.69
CA ASN A 199 6.69 7.78 -4.82
C ASN A 199 5.35 7.83 -4.05
N ALA A 200 4.23 7.60 -4.73
CA ALA A 200 2.92 7.53 -4.06
C ALA A 200 2.89 6.43 -2.99
N CYS A 201 3.33 5.21 -3.31
CA CYS A 201 3.39 4.12 -2.32
C CYS A 201 4.35 4.43 -1.16
N GLY A 202 5.50 5.05 -1.43
CA GLY A 202 6.47 5.45 -0.41
C GLY A 202 5.95 6.53 0.53
N ASP A 203 5.26 7.53 -0.02
CA ASP A 203 4.65 8.63 0.73
C ASP A 203 3.55 8.13 1.66
N TRP A 204 2.68 7.27 1.16
CA TRP A 204 1.63 6.67 1.97
C TRP A 204 2.20 5.73 3.02
N ASN A 205 3.21 4.91 2.72
CA ASN A 205 3.87 4.10 3.75
C ASN A 205 4.42 4.99 4.88
N THR A 206 5.07 6.09 4.51
CA THR A 206 5.60 7.06 5.48
C THR A 206 4.47 7.69 6.29
N ALA A 207 3.36 8.11 5.65
CA ALA A 207 2.22 8.70 6.35
C ALA A 207 1.57 7.73 7.34
N PHE A 208 1.38 6.47 6.94
CA PHE A 208 0.85 5.44 7.85
C PHE A 208 1.81 5.17 9.00
N ASP A 209 3.11 4.99 8.75
CA ASP A 209 4.08 4.65 9.78
C ASP A 209 4.38 5.80 10.75
N THR A 210 4.41 7.05 10.25
CA THR A 210 4.88 8.22 11.03
C THR A 210 3.76 9.11 11.56
N PHE A 211 2.54 8.96 11.05
CA PHE A 211 1.40 9.77 11.48
C PHE A 211 0.22 8.91 11.92
N PHE A 212 -0.43 8.18 11.00
CA PHE A 212 -1.68 7.51 11.32
C PHE A 212 -1.52 6.36 12.33
N THR A 213 -0.41 5.62 12.30
CA THR A 213 -0.17 4.52 13.26
C THR A 213 0.83 4.91 14.36
N ASP A 214 1.42 6.11 14.31
CA ASP A 214 2.42 6.57 15.27
C ASP A 214 1.84 6.61 16.68
N GLU A 215 2.54 6.00 17.64
CA GLU A 215 2.10 5.90 19.03
C GLU A 215 1.80 7.25 19.68
N ARG A 216 2.31 8.37 19.18
CA ARG A 216 2.04 9.71 19.70
C ARG A 216 0.70 10.26 19.20
N PHE A 217 0.16 9.72 18.11
CA PHE A 217 -1.18 10.05 17.64
C PHE A 217 -2.24 9.30 18.48
N ARG A 218 -2.62 9.92 19.61
CA ARG A 218 -3.60 9.39 20.59
C ARG A 218 -4.73 10.37 20.93
N SER A 219 -4.86 11.49 20.23
CA SER A 219 -5.87 12.50 20.56
C SER A 219 -7.17 12.28 19.78
N GLU A 220 -8.19 11.76 20.46
CA GLU A 220 -9.54 11.59 19.89
C GLU A 220 -10.10 12.90 19.36
N ARG A 221 -9.85 14.02 20.06
CA ARG A 221 -10.27 15.35 19.61
C ARG A 221 -9.65 15.72 18.27
N ILE A 222 -8.39 15.37 18.03
CA ILE A 222 -7.73 15.63 16.74
C ILE A 222 -8.30 14.71 15.66
N GLU A 223 -8.52 13.43 15.96
CA GLU A 223 -9.16 12.48 15.04
C GLU A 223 -10.54 12.99 14.58
N LEU A 224 -11.39 13.40 15.52
CA LEU A 224 -12.72 13.93 15.24
C LEU A 224 -12.67 15.24 14.45
N LEU A 225 -11.69 16.11 14.75
CA LEU A 225 -11.50 17.35 14.02
C LEU A 225 -11.11 17.09 12.56
N ILE A 226 -10.19 16.14 12.31
CA ILE A 226 -9.80 15.74 10.96
C ILE A 226 -11.00 15.15 10.22
N LEU A 227 -11.72 14.21 10.84
CA LEU A 227 -12.92 13.61 10.23
C LEU A 227 -13.96 14.68 9.88
N LYS A 228 -14.16 15.66 10.75
CA LYS A 228 -15.08 16.77 10.48
C LYS A 228 -14.61 17.57 9.25
N TYR A 229 -13.33 17.93 9.18
CA TYR A 229 -12.78 18.63 8.00
C TYR A 229 -12.89 17.81 6.72
N LEU A 230 -12.71 16.49 6.79
CA LEU A 230 -12.92 15.59 5.65
C LEU A 230 -14.39 15.51 5.24
N ASP A 231 -15.34 15.77 6.14
CA ASP A 231 -16.78 15.79 5.86
C ASP A 231 -17.29 17.18 5.43
N GLU A 232 -16.47 18.23 5.49
CA GLU A 232 -16.85 19.58 5.05
C GLU A 232 -16.83 19.70 3.52
N ASP A 233 -17.89 20.28 2.94
CA ASP A 233 -17.96 20.57 1.52
C ASP A 233 -16.95 21.67 1.14
N GLY A 234 -16.23 21.47 0.03
CA GLY A 234 -15.31 22.48 -0.49
C GLY A 234 -13.93 22.48 0.15
N ILE A 235 -13.38 21.29 0.45
CA ILE A 235 -11.95 21.14 0.71
C ILE A 235 -11.18 21.85 -0.41
N ASP A 236 -10.31 22.78 -0.03
CA ASP A 236 -9.50 23.55 -0.96
C ASP A 236 -8.41 22.64 -1.58
N MET A 237 -8.81 21.92 -2.63
CA MET A 237 -7.91 21.05 -3.38
C MET A 237 -6.83 21.84 -4.13
N GLU A 238 -7.02 23.14 -4.37
CA GLU A 238 -5.99 24.02 -4.92
C GLU A 238 -4.87 24.23 -3.90
N LEU A 239 -5.21 24.49 -2.63
CA LEU A 239 -4.25 24.55 -1.54
C LEU A 239 -3.50 23.22 -1.38
N VAL A 240 -4.20 22.09 -1.39
CA VAL A 240 -3.57 20.76 -1.33
C VAL A 240 -2.60 20.55 -2.49
N GLY A 241 -3.01 20.93 -3.71
CA GLY A 241 -2.16 20.89 -4.90
C GLY A 241 -0.93 21.79 -4.77
N GLY A 242 -1.09 22.99 -4.23
CA GLY A 242 0.01 23.92 -3.95
C GLY A 242 1.02 23.35 -2.96
N ILE A 243 0.55 22.75 -1.86
CA ILE A 243 1.42 22.10 -0.87
C ILE A 243 2.18 20.93 -1.50
N ARG A 244 1.51 20.10 -2.30
CA ARG A 244 2.14 18.97 -3.01
C ARG A 244 3.24 19.45 -3.95
N LEU A 245 2.95 20.48 -4.76
CA LEU A 245 3.92 21.05 -5.69
C LEU A 245 5.15 21.63 -4.99
N GLN A 246 4.95 22.36 -3.87
CA GLN A 246 6.08 22.88 -3.08
C GLN A 246 6.87 21.75 -2.42
N THR A 247 6.20 20.70 -1.94
CA THR A 247 6.86 19.52 -1.36
C THR A 247 7.71 18.78 -2.40
N GLU A 248 7.20 18.59 -3.61
CA GLU A 248 7.92 17.95 -4.71
C GLU A 248 9.13 18.79 -5.13
N LYS A 249 8.94 20.10 -5.29
CA LYS A 249 10.04 21.03 -5.59
C LYS A 249 11.15 20.95 -4.55
N PHE A 250 10.79 20.99 -3.27
CA PHE A 250 11.74 20.84 -2.17
C PHE A 250 12.48 19.50 -2.23
N ARG A 251 11.79 18.40 -2.51
CA ARG A 251 12.42 17.07 -2.66
C ARG A 251 13.41 17.03 -3.82
N LEU A 252 13.08 17.61 -4.97
CA LEU A 252 13.98 17.68 -6.11
C LEU A 252 15.24 18.49 -5.80
N GLU A 253 15.08 19.66 -5.15
CA GLU A 253 16.19 20.49 -4.69
C GLU A 253 17.06 19.76 -3.67
N TYR A 254 16.44 19.08 -2.70
CA TYR A 254 17.13 18.28 -1.69
C TYR A 254 17.91 17.11 -2.32
N ASN A 255 17.30 16.37 -3.24
CA ASN A 255 17.96 15.25 -3.91
C ASN A 255 19.14 15.74 -4.77
N ALA A 256 18.98 16.86 -5.48
CA ALA A 256 20.07 17.49 -6.24
C ALA A 256 21.22 17.92 -5.31
N LEU A 257 20.91 18.48 -4.14
CA LEU A 257 21.91 18.81 -3.12
C LEU A 257 22.64 17.55 -2.62
N MET A 258 21.90 16.48 -2.30
CA MET A 258 22.51 15.24 -1.80
C MET A 258 23.39 14.55 -2.85
N ALA A 259 23.02 14.63 -4.13
CA ALA A 259 23.78 14.11 -5.26
C ALA A 259 24.97 14.98 -5.68
N SER A 260 25.09 16.21 -5.17
CA SER A 260 26.20 17.10 -5.49
C SER A 260 27.54 16.62 -4.92
N GLU A 261 28.64 17.06 -5.54
CA GLU A 261 30.02 16.80 -5.08
C GLU A 261 30.45 17.67 -3.88
N LEU A 262 29.52 18.42 -3.29
CA LEU A 262 29.78 19.23 -2.10
C LEU A 262 30.19 18.35 -0.92
N SER A 263 30.98 18.93 -0.01
CA SER A 263 31.31 18.25 1.24
C SER A 263 30.05 18.07 2.11
N ASP A 264 30.07 17.10 3.02
CA ASP A 264 28.95 16.87 3.95
C ASP A 264 28.66 18.10 4.81
N GLU A 265 29.70 18.88 5.16
CA GLU A 265 29.58 20.12 5.93
C GLU A 265 28.88 21.22 5.12
N GLU A 266 29.17 21.33 3.81
CA GLU A 266 28.50 22.25 2.90
C GLU A 266 27.02 21.85 2.71
N LYS A 267 26.75 20.54 2.54
CA LYS A 267 25.39 20.01 2.44
C LYS A 267 24.58 20.30 3.70
N ASP A 268 25.17 20.10 4.89
CA ASP A 268 24.53 20.40 6.17
C ASP A 268 24.25 21.90 6.33
N CYS A 269 25.20 22.77 5.96
CA CYS A 269 25.00 24.22 6.02
C CYS A 269 23.87 24.69 5.09
N ILE A 270 23.82 24.16 3.86
CA ILE A 270 22.74 24.46 2.91
C ILE A 270 21.41 23.93 3.46
N ARG A 271 21.38 22.68 3.94
CA ARG A 271 20.19 22.05 4.52
C ARG A 271 19.60 22.91 5.63
N ASP A 272 20.42 23.34 6.58
CA ASP A 272 19.98 24.19 7.69
C ASP A 272 19.44 25.55 7.19
N SER A 273 20.07 26.12 6.17
CA SER A 273 19.59 27.37 5.56
C SER A 273 18.25 27.23 4.83
N VAL A 274 17.99 26.07 4.22
CA VAL A 274 16.71 25.80 3.55
C VAL A 274 15.63 25.59 4.59
N PHE A 275 15.89 24.85 5.67
CA PHE A 275 14.92 24.63 6.75
C PHE A 275 14.56 25.92 7.52
N GLN A 276 15.47 26.89 7.60
CA GLN A 276 15.19 28.19 8.24
C GLN A 276 14.36 29.14 7.37
N ARG A 277 14.21 28.88 6.06
CA ARG A 277 13.46 29.75 5.13
C ARG A 277 11.98 29.40 4.99
N THR A 278 11.55 28.27 5.56
CA THR A 278 10.15 27.87 5.56
C THR A 278 9.44 28.60 6.73
N PRO A 279 8.53 29.54 6.43
CA PRO A 279 7.86 30.36 7.45
C PRO A 279 6.96 29.57 8.39
#